data_AF-X1S0G6-F1
#
_entry.id   AF-X1S0G6-F1
#
_cell.length_a   1.000
_cell.length_b   1.000
_cell.length_c   1.000
_cell.angle_alpha   90.00
_cell.angle_beta   90.00
_cell.angle_gamma   90.00
#
_symmetry.space_group_name_H-M   'P 1'
#
loop_
_entity.id
_entity.type
_entity.pdbx_description
1 polymer ?
#
loop_
_entity_poly.entity_id
_entity_poly.type
_entity_poly.pdbx_seq_one_letter_code
_entity_poly.pdbx_strand_id
1 'polypeptide(L)'
;MCKIENVEILESTLNEIGYNKILLIVSSYFYKKVNNRRIYERLVREKRIIKAPALEDTDWYVIQMAKTLDFDILSNDKFRNYWNEFGEDWIRAKRKTFILFEGKIFIKL
;
A
#
# COMPACT_ATOMS: atom_id res chain seq x y z
N MET A 1 6.19 -1.88 15.44
CA MET A 1 7.30 -1.95 14.46
C MET A 1 6.83 -2.76 13.26
N CYS A 2 6.98 -2.26 12.04
CA CYS A 2 6.54 -2.94 10.82
C CYS A 2 7.58 -3.97 10.37
N LYS A 3 7.14 -5.18 10.00
CA LYS A 3 8.00 -6.24 9.44
C LYS A 3 8.07 -6.08 7.92
N ILE A 4 9.20 -5.60 7.42
CA ILE A 4 9.36 -5.30 5.99
C ILE A 4 9.32 -6.55 5.11
N GLU A 5 9.62 -7.71 5.67
CA GLU A 5 9.57 -9.02 5.00
C GLU A 5 8.14 -9.37 4.53
N ASN A 6 7.12 -8.79 5.17
CA ASN A 6 5.73 -8.96 4.74
C ASN A 6 5.45 -8.37 3.35
N VAL A 7 6.30 -7.46 2.85
CA VAL A 7 6.19 -6.92 1.50
C VAL A 7 6.36 -8.02 0.46
N GLU A 8 7.33 -8.92 0.66
CA GLU A 8 7.60 -10.01 -0.28
C GLU A 8 6.45 -11.04 -0.27
N ILE A 9 5.90 -11.34 0.91
CA ILE A 9 4.72 -12.21 1.06
C ILE A 9 3.51 -11.59 0.33
N LEU A 10 3.31 -10.27 0.49
CA LEU A 10 2.21 -9.56 -0.13
C LEU A 10 2.32 -9.53 -1.65
N GLU A 11 3.50 -9.22 -2.17
CA GLU A 11 3.74 -9.23 -3.62
C GLU A 11 3.55 -10.63 -4.22
N SER A 12 4.06 -11.68 -3.58
CA SER A 12 3.83 -13.07 -4.03
C SER A 12 2.33 -13.38 -4.09
N THR A 13 1.61 -13.09 -3.01
CA THR A 13 0.16 -13.35 -2.90
C THR A 13 -0.62 -12.58 -3.97
N LEU A 14 -0.28 -11.31 -4.20
CA LEU A 14 -0.93 -10.46 -5.20
C LEU A 14 -0.66 -10.96 -6.63
N ASN A 15 0.58 -11.34 -6.92
CA ASN A 15 0.94 -11.90 -8.23
C ASN A 15 0.19 -13.21 -8.50
N GLU A 16 0.07 -14.10 -7.51
CA GLU A 16 -0.64 -15.38 -7.62
C GLU A 16 -2.12 -15.21 -7.99
N ILE A 17 -2.76 -14.12 -7.53
CA ILE A 17 -4.16 -13.81 -7.86
C ILE A 17 -4.32 -12.87 -9.06
N GLY A 18 -3.24 -12.56 -9.78
CA GLY A 18 -3.25 -11.85 -11.07
C GLY A 18 -2.87 -10.37 -11.03
N TYR A 19 -2.50 -9.80 -9.89
CA TYR A 19 -2.01 -8.43 -9.80
C TYR A 19 -0.51 -8.36 -10.13
N ASN A 20 -0.20 -8.05 -11.39
CA ASN A 20 1.19 -8.04 -11.90
C ASN A 20 1.88 -6.66 -11.83
N LYS A 21 1.14 -5.60 -11.47
CA LYS A 21 1.67 -4.24 -11.30
C LYS A 21 1.31 -3.73 -9.91
N ILE A 22 2.29 -3.69 -9.02
CA ILE A 22 2.10 -3.36 -7.60
C ILE A 22 2.89 -2.09 -7.28
N LEU A 23 2.21 -1.12 -6.68
CA LEU A 23 2.81 0.12 -6.18
C LEU A 23 2.69 0.15 -4.66
N LEU A 24 3.82 -0.02 -3.96
CA LEU A 24 3.85 0.11 -2.51
C LEU A 24 4.25 1.53 -2.15
N ILE A 25 3.30 2.30 -1.66
CA ILE A 25 3.51 3.69 -1.27
C ILE A 25 3.66 3.76 0.25
N VAL A 26 4.70 4.44 0.73
CA VAL A 26 4.94 4.65 2.16
C VAL A 26 5.23 6.10 2.46
N SER A 27 4.99 6.53 3.70
CA SER A 27 5.38 7.87 4.12
C SER A 27 6.90 8.05 4.09
N SER A 28 7.35 9.28 3.86
CA SER A 28 8.78 9.63 3.86
C SER A 28 9.49 9.31 5.19
N TYR A 29 8.73 9.26 6.29
CA TYR A 29 9.22 8.93 7.64
C TYR A 29 9.16 7.42 7.98
N PHE A 30 8.69 6.57 7.07
CA PHE A 30 8.47 5.14 7.32
C PHE A 30 9.74 4.39 7.73
N TYR A 31 10.91 4.84 7.28
CA TYR A 31 12.21 4.27 7.63
C TYR A 31 12.49 4.18 9.15
N LYS A 32 11.82 5.01 9.96
CA LYS A 32 11.92 4.97 11.43
C LYS A 32 11.10 3.85 12.07
N LYS A 33 10.13 3.28 11.33
CA LYS A 33 9.13 2.33 11.83
C LYS A 33 9.39 0.89 11.39
N VAL A 34 10.31 0.65 10.47
CA VAL A 34 10.66 -0.69 9.96
C VAL A 34 11.62 -1.43 10.88
N ASN A 35 11.46 -2.76 10.96
CA ASN A 35 12.35 -3.65 11.70
C ASN A 35 13.74 -3.79 11.08
N ASN A 36 13.83 -3.72 9.74
CA ASN A 36 15.08 -3.92 9.01
C ASN A 36 15.28 -2.84 7.94
N ARG A 37 16.14 -1.87 8.26
CA ARG A 37 16.43 -0.72 7.38
C ARG A 37 17.15 -1.12 6.11
N ARG A 38 18.05 -2.10 6.17
CA ARG A 38 18.83 -2.54 5.01
C ARG A 38 17.93 -3.14 3.93
N ILE A 39 16.95 -3.96 4.32
CA ILE A 39 15.96 -4.50 3.38
C ILE A 39 15.09 -3.38 2.82
N TYR A 40 14.58 -2.49 3.68
CA TYR A 40 13.79 -1.34 3.24
C TYR A 40 14.51 -0.47 2.20
N GLU A 41 15.77 -0.10 2.44
CA GLU A 41 16.57 0.72 1.52
C GLU A 41 16.83 0.01 0.18
N ARG A 42 17.00 -1.32 0.20
CA ARG A 42 17.08 -2.13 -1.02
C ARG A 42 15.78 -2.04 -1.82
N LEU A 43 14.62 -2.27 -1.18
CA LEU A 43 13.32 -2.21 -1.83
C LEU A 43 13.00 -0.82 -2.42
N VAL A 44 13.41 0.26 -1.74
CA VAL A 44 13.29 1.63 -2.27
C VAL A 44 14.16 1.82 -3.51
N ARG A 45 15.41 1.35 -3.50
CA ARG A 45 16.33 1.45 -4.65
C ARG A 45 15.86 0.65 -5.85
N GLU A 46 15.27 -0.52 -5.60
CA GLU A 46 14.64 -1.39 -6.61
C GLU A 46 13.30 -0.82 -7.11
N LYS A 47 12.85 0.35 -6.62
CA LYS A 47 11.56 0.99 -6.94
C LYS A 47 10.33 0.13 -6.58
N ARG A 48 10.50 -0.89 -5.74
CA ARG A 48 9.40 -1.69 -5.20
C ARG A 48 8.61 -0.89 -4.16
N ILE A 49 9.31 -0.06 -3.38
CA ILE A 49 8.71 0.91 -2.47
C ILE A 49 8.90 2.32 -3.02
N ILE A 50 7.79 3.04 -3.17
CA ILE A 50 7.73 4.45 -3.52
C ILE A 50 7.48 5.24 -2.23
N LYS A 51 8.34 6.22 -1.96
CA LYS A 51 8.10 7.18 -0.89
C LYS A 51 7.14 8.24 -1.41
N ALA A 52 6.05 8.49 -0.68
CA ALA A 52 5.24 9.67 -0.91
C ALA A 52 6.12 10.94 -0.78
N PRO A 53 5.81 12.01 -1.53
CA PRO A 53 6.52 13.27 -1.38
C PRO A 53 6.56 13.74 0.08
N ALA A 54 7.62 14.45 0.44
CA ALA A 54 7.71 14.99 1.80
C ALA A 54 6.55 15.97 2.04
N LEU A 55 6.01 15.98 3.26
CA LEU A 55 4.90 16.84 3.70
C LEU A 55 3.53 16.55 3.08
N GLU A 56 3.44 15.62 2.12
CA GLU A 56 2.16 15.12 1.62
C GLU A 56 1.57 14.08 2.57
N ASP A 57 0.24 14.09 2.70
CA ASP A 57 -0.45 13.00 3.37
C ASP A 57 -0.35 11.73 2.51
N THR A 58 0.19 10.68 3.11
CA THR A 58 0.41 9.41 2.41
C THR A 58 -0.90 8.77 1.99
N ASP A 59 -1.95 8.91 2.80
CA ASP A 59 -3.27 8.34 2.48
C ASP A 59 -3.88 9.06 1.29
N TRP A 60 -3.86 10.40 1.29
CA TRP A 60 -4.28 11.21 0.14
C TRP A 60 -3.53 10.82 -1.13
N TYR A 61 -2.20 10.71 -1.06
CA TYR A 61 -1.36 10.38 -2.21
C TYR A 61 -1.66 8.98 -2.77
N VAL A 62 -1.92 7.99 -1.91
CA VAL A 62 -2.33 6.65 -2.33
C VAL A 62 -3.64 6.70 -3.13
N ILE A 63 -4.65 7.41 -2.61
CA ILE A 63 -5.97 7.52 -3.25
C ILE A 63 -5.85 8.24 -4.60
N GLN A 64 -5.11 9.36 -4.64
CA GLN A 64 -4.89 10.14 -5.85
C GLN A 64 -4.14 9.34 -6.93
N MET A 65 -3.09 8.59 -6.55
CA MET A 65 -2.35 7.73 -7.48
C MET A 65 -3.22 6.59 -8.00
N ALA A 66 -4.02 5.97 -7.14
CA ALA A 66 -4.94 4.92 -7.55
C ALA A 66 -5.99 5.44 -8.54
N LYS A 67 -6.53 6.65 -8.31
CA LYS A 67 -7.48 7.28 -9.22
C LYS A 67 -6.85 7.65 -10.56
N THR A 68 -5.64 8.22 -10.53
CA THR A 68 -4.93 8.68 -11.74
C THR A 68 -4.51 7.52 -12.63
N LEU A 69 -4.06 6.41 -12.03
CA LEU A 69 -3.52 5.26 -12.77
C LEU A 69 -4.53 4.13 -12.96
N ASP A 70 -5.75 4.26 -12.42
CA ASP A 70 -6.80 3.24 -12.38
C ASP A 70 -6.38 1.95 -11.65
N PHE A 71 -5.78 2.08 -10.46
CA PHE A 71 -5.38 0.95 -9.62
C PHE A 71 -6.44 0.67 -8.55
N ASP A 72 -6.50 -0.59 -8.11
CA ASP A 72 -7.16 -0.95 -6.85
C ASP A 72 -6.32 -0.51 -5.64
N ILE A 73 -6.98 -0.20 -4.53
CA ILE A 73 -6.33 0.20 -3.27
C ILE A 73 -6.36 -0.97 -2.30
N LEU A 74 -5.21 -1.52 -1.93
CA LEU A 74 -5.14 -2.53 -0.87
C LEU A 74 -4.89 -1.87 0.50
N SER A 75 -5.95 -1.66 1.29
CA SER A 75 -5.85 -1.09 2.64
C SER A 75 -7.05 -1.45 3.51
N ASN A 76 -6.77 -1.64 4.80
CA ASN A 76 -7.82 -1.82 5.81
C ASN A 76 -8.39 -0.49 6.31
N ASP A 77 -7.71 0.63 6.08
CA ASP A 77 -8.27 1.95 6.37
C ASP A 77 -9.47 2.22 5.47
N LYS A 78 -10.46 2.97 5.98
CA LYS A 78 -11.64 3.38 5.21
C LYS A 78 -11.43 4.71 4.48
N PHE A 79 -10.38 5.46 4.80
CA PHE A 79 -10.06 6.77 4.22
C PHE A 79 -11.19 7.80 4.36
N ARG A 80 -11.85 7.82 5.53
CA ARG A 80 -13.04 8.64 5.78
C ARG A 80 -12.82 10.14 5.56
N ASN A 81 -11.62 10.62 5.87
CA ASN A 81 -11.26 12.03 5.72
C ASN A 81 -11.29 12.49 4.26
N TYR A 82 -11.20 11.56 3.31
CA TYR A 82 -11.10 11.82 1.87
C TYR A 82 -12.38 11.49 1.10
N TRP A 83 -13.44 11.05 1.79
CA TRP A 83 -14.71 10.67 1.13
C TRP A 83 -15.35 11.83 0.39
N ASN A 84 -15.33 13.04 0.94
CA ASN A 84 -15.89 14.22 0.30
C ASN A 84 -15.11 14.62 -0.97
N GLU A 85 -13.79 14.45 -0.97
CA GLU A 85 -12.92 14.85 -2.06
C GLU A 85 -12.92 13.84 -3.22
N PHE A 86 -12.82 12.55 -2.90
CA PHE A 86 -12.65 11.51 -3.92
C PHE A 86 -13.94 10.74 -4.25
N GLY A 87 -14.95 10.86 -3.40
CA GLY A 87 -16.21 10.11 -3.45
C GLY A 87 -16.15 8.85 -2.59
N GLU A 88 -17.07 8.72 -1.62
CA GLU A 88 -17.18 7.55 -0.75
C GLU A 88 -17.37 6.25 -1.56
N ASP A 89 -18.31 6.25 -2.52
CA ASP A 89 -18.63 5.06 -3.32
C ASP A 89 -17.45 4.61 -4.18
N TRP A 90 -16.70 5.57 -4.73
CA TRP A 90 -15.50 5.28 -5.52
C TRP A 90 -14.41 4.63 -4.65
N ILE A 91 -14.12 5.21 -3.48
CA ILE A 91 -13.16 4.63 -2.52
C ILE A 91 -13.61 3.23 -2.11
N ARG A 92 -14.90 3.02 -1.83
CA ARG A 92 -15.42 1.69 -1.46
C ARG A 92 -15.29 0.67 -2.57
N ALA A 93 -15.55 1.06 -3.81
CA ALA A 93 -15.45 0.16 -4.97
C ALA A 93 -14.00 -0.24 -5.27
N LYS A 94 -13.06 0.70 -5.17
CA LYS A 94 -11.64 0.47 -5.46
C LYS A 94 -10.86 -0.19 -4.33
N ARG A 95 -11.35 -0.11 -3.09
CA ARG A 95 -10.61 -0.58 -1.92
C ARG A 95 -10.82 -2.06 -1.64
N LYS A 96 -9.74 -2.84 -1.68
CA LYS A 96 -9.66 -4.22 -1.23
C LYS A 96 -9.09 -4.26 0.19
N THR A 97 -9.61 -5.15 1.04
CA THR A 97 -9.15 -5.33 2.42
C THR A 97 -8.41 -6.65 2.56
N PHE A 98 -7.57 -6.80 3.58
CA PHE A 98 -6.82 -8.03 3.78
C PHE A 98 -6.55 -8.34 5.25
N ILE A 99 -6.20 -9.60 5.51
CA ILE A 99 -5.72 -10.06 6.81
C ILE A 99 -4.36 -10.71 6.61
N LEU A 100 -3.40 -10.40 7.49
CA LEU A 100 -2.15 -11.14 7.62
C LEU A 100 -2.24 -12.05 8.83
N PHE A 101 -2.23 -13.36 8.61
CA PHE A 101 -2.32 -14.36 9.67
C PHE A 101 -1.32 -15.48 9.42
N GLU A 102 -0.46 -15.76 10.40
CA GLU A 102 0.58 -16.81 10.34
C GLU A 102 1.43 -16.79 9.06
N GLY A 103 1.83 -15.60 8.62
CA GLY A 103 2.67 -15.43 7.42
C GLY A 103 1.92 -15.63 6.10
N LYS A 104 0.58 -15.71 6.12
CA LYS A 104 -0.28 -15.76 4.93
C LYS A 104 -1.14 -14.51 4.84
N ILE A 105 -1.36 -14.05 3.62
CA ILE A 105 -2.22 -12.90 3.34
C ILE A 105 -3.51 -13.39 2.70
N PHE A 106 -4.63 -12.98 3.27
CA PHE A 106 -5.97 -13.28 2.77
C PHE A 106 -6.59 -11.98 2.30
N ILE A 107 -6.81 -11.84 0.99
CA ILE A 107 -7.37 -10.63 0.38
C ILE A 107 -8.86 -10.85 0.15
N LYS A 108 -9.66 -9.90 0.62
CA LYS A 108 -11.08 -9.80 0.27
C LYS A 108 -11.20 -8.92 -0.96
N LEU A 109 -11.46 -9.56 -2.10
CA LEU A 109 -11.72 -8.92 -3.39
C LEU A 109 -13.13 -8.36 -3.48
#